data_AF-A0A1G4ILU6-F1
#
_entry.id   AF-A0A1G4ILU6-F1
#
_cell.length_a   1.000
_cell.length_b   1.000
_cell.length_c   1.000
_cell.angle_alpha   90.00
_cell.angle_beta   90.00
_cell.angle_gamma   90.00
#
_symmetry.space_group_name_H-M   'P 1'
#
loop_
_entity.id
_entity.type
_entity.pdbx_description
1 polymer ?
#
loop_
_entity_poly.entity_id
_entity_poly.type
_entity_poly.pdbx_seq_one_letter_code
_entity_poly.pdbx_strand_id
1 'polypeptide(L)'
;MESRIRELEDHHARVYRELLEVLDKLYLAKSEMSVQDESALMIRRQLQASMMMTAPITTSMTNEGELNSRLEKLMRENYDMDGKLARHQNEKLRLVKEIYSGQKEYKELVGRIRPVASELRNRAETERKVVSQEKVVDGDENKESDKNNETNGINENEVLKELIVGLIYQSGYQGTNETIENWLRYLEKES
;
A
#
# COMPACT_ATOMS: atom_id res chain seq x y z
N MET A 1 -0.46 -43.53 5.50
CA MET A 1 -1.74 -44.13 5.08
C MET A 1 -2.80 -43.06 4.85
N GLU A 2 -2.98 -42.11 5.79
CA GLU A 2 -3.92 -40.99 5.63
C GLU A 2 -3.65 -40.08 4.41
N SER A 3 -2.39 -39.79 4.07
CA SER A 3 -2.04 -38.99 2.89
C SER A 3 -2.54 -39.62 1.59
N ARG A 4 -2.37 -40.94 1.46
CA ARG A 4 -2.84 -41.70 0.30
C ARG A 4 -4.36 -41.73 0.19
N ILE A 5 -5.05 -41.81 1.32
CA ILE A 5 -6.51 -41.75 1.37
C ILE A 5 -6.99 -40.37 0.90
N ARG A 6 -6.36 -39.27 1.35
CA ARG A 6 -6.68 -37.91 0.88
C ARG A 6 -6.47 -37.74 -0.62
N GLU A 7 -5.36 -38.24 -1.17
CA GLU A 7 -5.11 -38.20 -2.63
C GLU A 7 -6.19 -38.95 -3.42
N LEU A 8 -6.62 -40.11 -2.92
CA LEU A 8 -7.68 -40.90 -3.52
C LEU A 8 -9.05 -40.22 -3.42
N GLU A 9 -9.35 -39.59 -2.28
CA GLU A 9 -10.56 -38.79 -2.07
C GLU A 9 -10.59 -37.59 -3.05
N ASP A 10 -9.47 -36.90 -3.24
CA ASP A 10 -9.35 -35.79 -4.19
C ASP A 10 -9.46 -36.24 -5.64
N HIS A 11 -8.90 -37.41 -5.97
CA HIS A 11 -9.07 -38.00 -7.30
C HIS A 11 -10.53 -38.40 -7.54
N HIS A 12 -11.16 -39.08 -6.58
CA HIS A 12 -12.56 -39.46 -6.65
C HIS A 12 -13.49 -38.24 -6.81
N ALA A 13 -13.27 -37.17 -6.05
CA ALA A 13 -14.05 -35.94 -6.14
C ALA A 13 -13.94 -35.27 -7.53
N ARG A 14 -12.74 -35.31 -8.14
CA ARG A 14 -12.52 -34.81 -9.51
C ARG A 14 -13.24 -35.63 -10.55
N VAL A 15 -13.04 -36.95 -10.53
CA VAL A 15 -13.69 -37.88 -11.47
C VAL A 15 -15.21 -37.81 -11.35
N TYR A 16 -15.74 -37.72 -10.12
CA TYR A 16 -17.17 -37.58 -9.89
C TYR A 16 -17.75 -36.30 -10.51
N ARG A 17 -17.04 -35.17 -10.39
CA ARG A 17 -17.45 -33.91 -11.01
C ARG A 17 -17.42 -33.98 -12.53
N GLU A 18 -16.36 -34.54 -13.10
CA GLU A 18 -16.23 -34.74 -14.55
C GLU A 18 -17.32 -35.67 -15.08
N LEU A 19 -17.63 -36.75 -14.36
CA LEU A 19 -18.70 -37.68 -14.73
C LEU A 19 -20.06 -36.98 -14.80
N LEU A 20 -20.42 -36.18 -13.79
CA LEU A 20 -21.66 -35.40 -13.80
C LEU A 20 -21.72 -34.44 -14.99
N GLU A 21 -20.60 -33.80 -15.31
CA GLU A 21 -20.52 -32.89 -16.44
C GLU A 21 -20.71 -33.59 -17.78
N VAL A 22 -20.05 -34.73 -17.97
CA VAL A 22 -20.19 -35.53 -19.19
C VAL A 22 -21.61 -36.10 -19.31
N LEU A 23 -22.21 -36.55 -18.19
CA LEU A 23 -23.59 -37.04 -18.18
C LEU A 23 -24.60 -35.97 -18.59
N ASP A 24 -24.46 -34.74 -18.07
CA ASP A 24 -25.32 -33.63 -18.48
C ASP A 24 -25.14 -33.32 -19.97
N LYS A 25 -23.89 -33.25 -20.46
CA LYS A 25 -23.61 -33.02 -21.89
C LYS A 25 -24.18 -34.13 -22.77
N LEU A 26 -24.07 -35.38 -22.34
CA LEU A 26 -24.63 -36.54 -23.04
C LEU A 26 -26.16 -36.49 -23.06
N TYR A 27 -26.79 -36.11 -21.95
CA TYR A 27 -28.24 -35.97 -21.86
C TYR A 27 -28.75 -34.90 -22.83
N LEU A 28 -28.10 -33.73 -22.83
CA LEU A 28 -28.43 -32.63 -23.73
C LEU A 28 -28.25 -33.01 -25.21
N ALA A 29 -27.15 -33.71 -25.53
CA ALA A 29 -26.91 -34.21 -26.88
C ALA A 29 -27.96 -35.24 -27.31
N LYS A 30 -28.36 -36.15 -26.41
CA LYS A 30 -29.39 -37.17 -26.68
C LYS A 30 -30.79 -36.56 -26.84
N SER A 31 -31.08 -35.50 -26.11
CA SER A 31 -32.39 -34.84 -26.13
C SER A 31 -32.51 -33.73 -27.18
N GLU A 32 -31.47 -33.49 -27.98
CA GLU A 32 -31.40 -32.41 -28.98
C GLU A 32 -31.74 -31.03 -28.40
N MET A 33 -31.46 -30.83 -27.10
CA MET A 33 -31.73 -29.58 -26.40
C MET A 33 -30.44 -28.76 -26.28
N SER A 34 -30.48 -27.50 -26.70
CA SER A 34 -29.42 -26.55 -26.38
C SER A 34 -29.51 -26.13 -24.93
N VAL A 35 -28.37 -25.99 -24.26
CA VAL A 35 -28.30 -25.42 -22.90
C VAL A 35 -28.86 -24.00 -22.95
N GLN A 36 -30.03 -23.79 -22.33
CA GLN A 36 -30.58 -22.44 -22.18
C GLN A 36 -29.92 -21.69 -21.02
N ASP A 37 -29.45 -22.41 -20.00
CA ASP A 37 -28.79 -21.83 -18.84
C ASP A 37 -27.74 -22.79 -18.25
N GLU A 38 -26.46 -22.45 -18.43
CA GLU A 38 -25.33 -23.21 -17.90
C GLU A 38 -25.23 -23.09 -16.37
N SER A 39 -25.71 -21.96 -15.81
CA SER A 39 -25.71 -21.75 -14.37
C SER A 39 -26.70 -22.68 -13.66
N ALA A 40 -27.85 -22.96 -14.27
CA ALA A 40 -28.83 -23.92 -13.74
C ALA A 40 -28.28 -25.35 -13.68
N LEU A 41 -27.48 -25.77 -14.67
CA LEU A 41 -26.80 -27.07 -14.65
C LEU A 41 -25.73 -27.13 -13.56
N MET A 42 -24.95 -26.06 -13.40
CA MET A 42 -23.98 -25.97 -12.32
C MET A 42 -24.64 -26.05 -10.94
N ILE A 43 -25.75 -25.34 -10.73
CA ILE A 43 -26.53 -25.37 -9.49
C ILE A 43 -27.07 -26.80 -9.23
N ARG A 44 -27.58 -27.48 -10.25
CA ARG A 44 -28.03 -28.88 -10.13
C ARG A 44 -26.89 -29.80 -9.69
N ARG A 45 -25.72 -29.71 -10.32
CA ARG A 45 -24.55 -30.51 -9.94
C ARG A 45 -24.11 -30.23 -8.50
N GLN A 46 -24.12 -28.96 -8.09
CA GLN A 46 -23.82 -28.57 -6.72
C GLN A 46 -24.82 -29.17 -5.73
N LEU A 47 -26.10 -29.13 -6.04
CA LEU A 47 -27.16 -29.69 -5.19
C LEU A 47 -27.07 -31.21 -5.10
N GLN A 48 -26.78 -31.89 -6.20
CA GLN A 48 -26.56 -33.34 -6.20
C GLN A 48 -25.34 -33.72 -5.36
N ALA A 49 -24.24 -32.97 -5.49
CA ALA A 49 -23.06 -33.16 -4.66
C ALA A 49 -23.34 -32.90 -3.17
N SER A 50 -24.11 -31.85 -2.84
CA SER A 50 -24.47 -31.55 -1.45
C SER A 50 -25.33 -32.65 -0.85
N MET A 51 -26.35 -33.14 -1.56
CA MET A 51 -27.20 -34.25 -1.09
C MET A 51 -26.39 -35.53 -0.87
N MET A 52 -25.46 -35.85 -1.77
CA MET A 52 -24.58 -37.00 -1.61
C MET A 52 -23.58 -36.85 -0.47
N MET A 53 -23.18 -35.64 -0.10
CA MET A 53 -22.32 -35.41 1.07
C MET A 53 -23.12 -35.40 2.39
N THR A 54 -24.39 -34.99 2.37
CA THR A 54 -25.25 -35.00 3.56
C THR A 54 -25.63 -36.42 4.00
N ALA A 55 -25.85 -37.34 3.06
CA ALA A 55 -26.25 -38.72 3.40
C ALA A 55 -25.19 -39.43 4.28
N PRO A 56 -23.89 -39.47 3.92
CA PRO A 56 -22.82 -39.99 4.77
C PRO A 56 -22.77 -39.33 6.14
N ILE A 57 -22.90 -38.00 6.23
CA ILE A 57 -22.91 -37.27 7.50
C ILE A 57 -24.02 -37.77 8.42
N THR A 58 -25.24 -37.94 7.90
CA THR A 58 -26.37 -38.44 8.71
C THR A 58 -26.20 -39.89 9.14
N THR A 59 -25.66 -40.74 8.27
CA THR A 59 -25.43 -42.16 8.57
C THR A 59 -24.23 -42.39 9.48
N SER A 60 -23.22 -41.53 9.40
CA SER A 60 -22.02 -41.62 10.20
C SER A 60 -22.31 -41.14 11.62
N MET A 61 -23.11 -40.08 11.79
CA MET A 61 -23.55 -39.60 13.12
C MET A 61 -24.21 -40.68 14.01
N THR A 62 -24.74 -41.76 13.42
CA THR A 62 -25.35 -42.87 14.16
C THR A 62 -24.42 -44.05 14.47
N ASN A 63 -23.16 -44.05 14.01
CA ASN A 63 -22.29 -45.23 14.05
C ASN A 63 -20.88 -44.90 14.62
N GLU A 64 -20.38 -45.69 15.57
CA GLU A 64 -19.10 -45.46 16.27
C GLU A 64 -17.86 -46.00 15.50
N GLY A 65 -17.75 -45.69 14.21
CA GLY A 65 -16.62 -46.12 13.38
C GLY A 65 -15.41 -45.16 13.40
N GLU A 66 -14.21 -45.67 13.05
CA GLU A 66 -12.98 -44.86 12.89
C GLU A 66 -13.12 -43.74 11.84
N LEU A 67 -13.92 -43.97 10.79
CA LEU A 67 -14.22 -42.95 9.80
C LEU A 67 -15.04 -41.79 10.38
N ASN A 68 -15.86 -42.09 11.40
CA ASN A 68 -16.74 -41.10 12.01
C ASN A 68 -15.96 -40.16 12.93
N SER A 69 -15.01 -40.68 13.71
CA SER A 69 -14.10 -39.85 14.51
C SER A 69 -13.22 -38.95 13.62
N ARG A 70 -12.81 -39.44 12.44
CA ARG A 70 -12.13 -38.64 11.42
C ARG A 70 -13.02 -37.52 10.89
N LEU A 71 -14.28 -37.79 10.58
CA LEU A 71 -15.24 -36.78 10.12
C LEU A 71 -15.49 -35.71 11.19
N GLU A 72 -15.72 -36.11 12.44
CA GLU A 72 -15.89 -35.17 13.56
C GLU A 72 -14.67 -34.29 13.80
N LYS A 73 -13.47 -34.84 13.65
CA LYS A 73 -12.23 -34.07 13.75
C LYS A 73 -12.16 -33.03 12.64
N LEU A 74 -12.43 -33.43 11.39
CA LEU A 74 -12.44 -32.51 10.24
C LEU A 74 -13.52 -31.43 10.38
N MET A 75 -14.72 -31.78 10.87
CA MET A 75 -15.77 -30.79 11.14
C MET A 75 -15.35 -29.79 12.20
N ARG A 76 -14.77 -30.25 13.32
CA ARG A 76 -14.25 -29.35 14.38
C ARG A 76 -13.14 -28.44 13.87
N GLU A 77 -12.19 -28.98 13.11
CA GLU A 77 -11.13 -28.19 12.48
C GLU A 77 -11.70 -27.14 11.52
N ASN A 78 -12.71 -27.50 10.72
CA ASN A 78 -13.39 -26.58 9.82
C ASN A 78 -14.08 -25.42 10.59
N TYR A 79 -14.86 -25.74 11.63
CA TYR A 79 -15.51 -24.72 12.46
C TYR A 79 -14.52 -23.80 13.18
N ASP A 80 -13.39 -24.33 13.67
CA ASP A 80 -12.34 -23.51 14.29
C ASP A 80 -11.68 -22.56 13.27
N MET A 81 -11.42 -23.05 12.06
CA MET A 81 -10.87 -22.25 10.98
C MET A 81 -11.84 -21.17 10.51
N ASP A 82 -13.14 -21.46 10.42
CA ASP A 82 -14.17 -20.47 10.12
C ASP A 82 -14.24 -19.39 11.21
N GLY A 83 -14.14 -19.78 12.48
CA GLY A 83 -14.05 -18.85 13.61
C GLY A 83 -12.84 -17.93 13.51
N LYS A 84 -11.66 -18.47 13.15
CA LYS A 84 -10.45 -17.68 12.91
C LYS A 84 -10.60 -16.76 11.70
N LEU A 85 -11.17 -17.24 10.61
CA LEU A 85 -11.41 -16.46 9.39
C LEU A 85 -12.33 -15.28 9.69
N ALA A 86 -13.43 -15.49 10.41
CA ALA A 86 -14.34 -14.43 10.82
C ALA A 86 -13.63 -13.35 11.68
N ARG A 87 -12.75 -13.77 12.61
CA ARG A 87 -11.94 -12.82 13.39
C ARG A 87 -10.99 -12.01 12.51
N HIS A 88 -10.30 -12.65 11.56
CA HIS A 88 -9.43 -11.95 10.63
C HIS A 88 -10.19 -10.99 9.71
N GLN A 89 -11.39 -11.36 9.25
CA GLN A 89 -12.24 -10.47 8.48
C GLN A 89 -12.68 -9.25 9.29
N ASN A 90 -13.06 -9.44 10.56
CA ASN A 90 -13.41 -8.35 11.45
C ASN A 90 -12.22 -7.41 11.72
N GLU A 91 -11.02 -7.98 11.95
CA GLU A 91 -9.81 -7.17 12.13
C GLU A 91 -9.47 -6.39 10.86
N LYS A 92 -9.56 -7.03 9.69
CA LYS A 92 -9.38 -6.35 8.40
C LYS A 92 -10.37 -5.20 8.23
N LEU A 93 -11.64 -5.40 8.58
CA LEU A 93 -12.64 -4.34 8.54
C LEU A 93 -12.31 -3.20 9.51
N ARG A 94 -11.76 -3.50 10.70
CA ARG A 94 -11.30 -2.48 11.65
C ARG A 94 -10.16 -1.66 11.07
N LEU A 95 -9.12 -2.32 10.55
CA LEU A 95 -7.96 -1.66 9.93
C LEU A 95 -8.37 -0.81 8.72
N VAL A 96 -9.30 -1.29 7.89
CA VAL A 96 -9.83 -0.50 6.76
C VAL A 96 -10.54 0.77 7.24
N LYS A 97 -11.30 0.68 8.33
CA LYS A 97 -11.94 1.88 8.93
C LYS A 97 -10.90 2.86 9.47
N GLU A 98 -9.86 2.37 10.15
CA GLU A 98 -8.74 3.20 10.66
C GLU A 98 -7.97 3.88 9.52
N ILE A 99 -7.71 3.17 8.43
CA ILE A 99 -7.09 3.75 7.22
C ILE A 99 -8.00 4.81 6.61
N TYR A 100 -9.31 4.56 6.55
CA TYR A 100 -10.26 5.52 6.01
C TYR A 100 -10.34 6.80 6.85
N SER A 101 -10.34 6.69 8.19
CA SER A 101 -10.28 7.86 9.07
C SER A 101 -8.95 8.60 8.92
N GLY A 102 -7.82 7.90 8.88
CA GLY A 102 -6.51 8.52 8.65
C GLY A 102 -6.40 9.22 7.29
N GLN A 103 -6.97 8.63 6.23
CA GLN A 103 -7.05 9.27 4.92
C GLN A 103 -7.95 10.51 4.93
N LYS A 104 -9.03 10.50 5.72
CA LYS A 104 -9.90 11.67 5.89
C LYS A 104 -9.15 12.80 6.59
N GLU A 105 -8.47 12.51 7.69
CA GLU A 105 -7.64 13.48 8.42
C GLU A 105 -6.52 14.04 7.54
N TYR A 106 -5.83 13.18 6.78
CA TYR A 106 -4.82 13.61 5.83
C TYR A 106 -5.40 14.53 4.75
N LYS A 107 -6.56 14.21 4.18
CA LYS A 107 -7.24 15.07 3.20
C LYS A 107 -7.63 16.41 3.80
N GLU A 108 -8.12 16.44 5.04
CA GLU A 108 -8.43 17.68 5.74
C GLU A 108 -7.16 18.53 5.97
N LEU A 109 -6.06 17.90 6.39
CA LEU A 109 -4.79 18.59 6.62
C LEU A 109 -4.20 19.14 5.32
N VAL A 110 -4.19 18.35 4.24
CA VAL A 110 -3.79 18.80 2.91
C VAL A 110 -4.68 19.94 2.43
N GLY A 111 -5.98 19.87 2.70
CA GLY A 111 -6.94 20.93 2.41
C GLY A 111 -6.62 22.24 3.13
N ARG A 112 -6.07 22.18 4.35
CA ARG A 112 -5.63 23.36 5.14
C ARG A 112 -4.24 23.86 4.74
N ILE A 113 -3.31 22.96 4.43
CA ILE A 113 -1.93 23.31 4.05
C ILE A 113 -1.87 23.89 2.65
N ARG A 114 -2.66 23.38 1.70
CA ARG A 114 -2.67 23.87 0.30
C ARG A 114 -2.89 25.40 0.19
N PRO A 115 -3.89 26.02 0.85
CA PRO A 115 -4.05 27.47 0.81
C PRO A 115 -2.89 28.20 1.47
N VAL A 116 -2.43 27.76 2.64
CA VAL A 116 -1.27 28.37 3.34
C VAL A 116 0.00 28.31 2.49
N ALA A 117 0.28 27.17 1.85
CA ALA A 117 1.40 27.00 0.95
C ALA A 117 1.26 27.88 -0.30
N SER A 118 0.04 28.07 -0.81
CA SER A 118 -0.22 29.00 -1.92
C SER A 118 -0.01 30.46 -1.51
N GLU A 119 -0.39 30.86 -0.30
CA GLU A 119 -0.14 32.20 0.23
C GLU A 119 1.35 32.46 0.43
N LEU A 120 2.09 31.49 0.99
CA LEU A 120 3.55 31.57 1.14
C LEU A 120 4.25 31.68 -0.22
N ARG A 121 3.80 30.89 -1.20
CA ARG A 121 4.34 30.94 -2.56
C ARG A 121 4.06 32.29 -3.22
N ASN A 122 2.84 32.81 -3.06
CA ASN A 122 2.46 34.12 -3.59
C ASN A 122 3.26 35.26 -2.91
N ARG A 123 3.54 35.15 -1.60
CA ARG A 123 4.43 36.08 -0.87
C ARG A 123 5.87 36.01 -1.38
N ALA A 124 6.44 34.82 -1.53
CA ALA A 124 7.78 34.67 -2.09
C ALA A 124 7.87 35.20 -3.54
N GLU A 125 6.82 35.03 -4.34
CA GLU A 125 6.74 35.59 -5.69
C GLU A 125 6.56 37.12 -5.70
N THR A 126 5.89 37.70 -4.71
CA THR A 126 5.78 39.17 -4.55
C THR A 126 7.08 39.78 -4.03
N GLU A 127 7.73 39.17 -3.04
CA GLU A 127 9.06 39.59 -2.56
C GLU A 127 10.12 39.55 -3.68
N ARG A 128 10.10 38.50 -4.51
CA ARG A 128 10.96 38.44 -5.72
C ARG A 128 10.68 39.56 -6.72
N LYS A 129 9.42 40.00 -6.85
CA LYS A 129 9.04 41.13 -7.73
C LYS A 129 9.44 42.48 -7.14
N VAL A 130 9.36 42.66 -5.82
CA VAL A 130 9.78 43.90 -5.13
C VAL A 130 11.30 44.09 -5.22
N VAL A 131 12.09 43.02 -5.00
CA VAL A 131 13.55 43.05 -5.17
C VAL A 131 13.97 43.35 -6.62
N SER A 132 13.10 43.03 -7.60
CA SER A 132 13.34 43.34 -9.02
C SER A 132 12.92 44.76 -9.40
N GLN A 133 12.08 45.45 -8.61
CA GLN A 133 11.66 46.82 -8.87
C GLN A 133 12.54 47.88 -8.18
N GLU A 134 13.26 47.54 -7.10
CA GLU A 134 14.22 48.47 -6.47
C GLU A 134 15.53 48.68 -7.27
N LYS A 135 15.80 47.87 -8.30
CA LYS A 135 17.01 48.02 -9.13
C LYS A 135 16.88 48.93 -10.36
N VAL A 136 15.77 49.67 -10.51
CA VAL A 136 15.53 50.50 -11.71
C VAL A 136 15.11 51.94 -11.36
N VAL A 137 15.74 52.57 -10.37
CA VAL A 137 15.74 54.05 -10.26
C VAL A 137 17.04 54.51 -9.60
N ASP A 138 18.13 54.58 -10.35
CA ASP A 138 18.79 55.86 -10.61
C ASP A 138 19.91 55.65 -11.62
N GLY A 139 19.73 56.30 -12.76
CA GLY A 139 20.75 56.43 -13.77
C GLY A 139 21.62 57.63 -13.45
N ASP A 140 22.90 57.42 -13.68
CA ASP A 140 23.95 58.39 -13.97
C ASP A 140 24.84 58.90 -12.80
N GLU A 141 26.14 58.81 -13.08
CA GLU A 141 27.28 59.41 -12.37
C GLU A 141 27.71 58.79 -11.03
N ASN A 142 28.43 57.65 -11.06
CA ASN A 142 29.69 57.41 -10.32
C ASN A 142 30.16 55.94 -10.43
N LYS A 143 31.08 55.64 -11.36
CA LYS A 143 31.59 54.28 -11.62
C LYS A 143 33.00 53.99 -11.08
N GLU A 144 33.54 54.80 -10.17
CA GLU A 144 34.90 54.58 -9.64
C GLU A 144 34.98 54.25 -8.14
N SER A 145 33.90 54.40 -7.37
CA SER A 145 33.86 54.08 -5.94
C SER A 145 33.54 52.60 -5.62
N ASP A 146 32.96 51.85 -6.55
CA ASP A 146 32.44 50.49 -6.25
C ASP A 146 33.51 49.39 -6.28
N LYS A 147 34.64 49.58 -6.96
CA LYS A 147 35.69 48.54 -7.03
C LYS A 147 36.38 48.29 -5.68
N ASN A 148 36.52 49.32 -4.84
CA ASN A 148 37.15 49.16 -3.52
C ASN A 148 36.20 48.56 -2.47
N ASN A 149 34.89 48.79 -2.60
CA ASN A 149 33.88 48.19 -1.73
C ASN A 149 33.63 46.72 -2.08
N GLU A 150 33.70 46.34 -3.36
CA GLU A 150 33.65 44.93 -3.77
C GLU A 150 34.86 44.15 -3.24
N THR A 151 36.08 44.69 -3.31
CA THR A 151 37.27 44.02 -2.75
C THR A 151 37.22 43.88 -1.24
N ASN A 152 36.68 44.87 -0.52
CA ASN A 152 36.51 44.78 0.94
C ASN A 152 35.43 43.75 1.31
N GLY A 153 34.31 43.72 0.58
CA GLY A 153 33.26 42.71 0.80
C GLY A 153 33.70 41.28 0.47
N ILE A 154 34.61 41.10 -0.49
CA ILE A 154 35.22 39.79 -0.78
C ILE A 154 36.14 39.35 0.37
N ASN A 155 37.00 40.24 0.86
CA ASN A 155 37.91 39.95 1.97
C ASN A 155 37.17 39.67 3.28
N GLU A 156 36.10 40.43 3.59
CA GLU A 156 35.25 40.19 4.75
C GLU A 156 34.52 38.84 4.65
N ASN A 157 34.05 38.47 3.46
CA ASN A 157 33.47 37.15 3.22
C ASN A 157 34.50 36.03 3.35
N GLU A 158 35.75 36.20 2.93
CA GLU A 158 36.82 35.22 3.14
C GLU A 158 37.16 35.05 4.62
N VAL A 159 37.26 36.15 5.39
CA VAL A 159 37.49 36.10 6.83
C VAL A 159 36.32 35.42 7.56
N LEU A 160 35.08 35.67 7.13
CA LEU A 160 33.90 34.99 7.67
C LEU A 160 33.89 33.49 7.30
N LYS A 161 34.34 33.12 6.09
CA LYS A 161 34.50 31.72 5.66
C LYS A 161 35.50 31.00 6.56
N GLU A 162 36.68 31.58 6.78
CA GLU A 162 37.71 31.00 7.65
C GLU A 162 37.26 30.89 9.11
N LEU A 163 36.55 31.91 9.62
CA LEU A 163 36.00 31.90 10.97
C LEU A 163 34.98 30.78 11.18
N ILE A 164 34.08 30.58 10.21
CA ILE A 164 33.06 29.52 10.27
C ILE A 164 33.71 28.14 10.22
N VAL A 165 34.68 27.93 9.32
CA VAL A 165 35.42 26.65 9.24
C VAL A 165 36.20 26.38 10.53
N GLY A 166 36.87 27.39 11.10
CA GLY A 166 37.57 27.29 12.39
C GLY A 166 36.62 26.95 13.54
N LEU A 167 35.42 27.56 13.57
CA LEU A 167 34.41 27.27 14.58
C LEU A 167 33.87 25.84 14.45
N ILE A 168 33.64 25.36 13.23
CA ILE A 168 33.17 24.00 12.93
C ILE A 168 34.22 22.97 13.37
N TYR A 169 35.51 23.22 13.10
CA TYR A 169 36.60 22.33 13.48
C TYR A 169 36.80 22.27 15.00
N GLN A 170 36.73 23.42 15.68
CA GLN A 170 36.93 23.49 17.13
C GLN A 170 35.72 23.05 17.95
N SER A 171 34.50 23.14 17.40
CA SER A 171 33.27 22.66 18.03
C SER A 171 33.01 21.16 17.79
N GLY A 172 33.84 20.47 16.99
CA GLY A 172 33.71 19.04 16.74
C GLY A 172 32.39 18.67 16.07
N TYR A 173 31.91 19.52 15.17
CA TYR A 173 30.61 19.36 14.52
C TYR A 173 30.57 18.07 13.65
N GLN A 174 29.63 17.18 13.93
CA GLN A 174 29.51 15.83 13.34
C GLN A 174 28.51 15.72 12.17
N GLY A 175 28.11 16.84 11.54
CA GLY A 175 27.28 16.80 10.32
C GLY A 175 25.77 16.58 10.55
N THR A 176 25.20 17.03 11.67
CA THR A 176 23.79 16.76 12.02
C THR A 176 22.79 17.84 11.59
N ASN A 177 23.21 18.87 10.87
CA ASN A 177 22.39 20.03 10.48
C ASN A 177 22.53 20.29 8.96
N GLU A 178 21.48 19.97 8.21
CA GLU A 178 21.41 20.05 6.74
C GLU A 178 21.70 21.46 6.20
N THR A 179 21.42 22.50 6.98
CA THR A 179 21.73 23.89 6.58
C THR A 179 23.24 24.13 6.50
N ILE A 180 24.01 23.59 7.46
CA ILE A 180 25.48 23.76 7.50
C ILE A 180 26.13 22.89 6.41
N GLU A 181 25.60 21.70 6.14
CA GLU A 181 26.06 20.87 5.01
C GLU A 181 25.81 21.55 3.66
N ASN A 182 24.65 22.18 3.47
CA ASN A 182 24.36 22.91 2.24
C ASN A 182 25.31 24.10 2.06
N TRP A 183 25.72 24.76 3.16
CA TRP A 183 26.67 25.86 3.12
C TRP A 183 28.09 25.35 2.80
N LEU A 184 28.53 24.24 3.42
CA LEU A 184 29.80 23.58 3.10
C LEU A 184 29.86 23.11 1.63
N ARG A 185 28.77 22.55 1.10
CA ARG A 185 28.68 22.16 -0.32
C ARG A 185 28.71 23.36 -1.27
N TYR A 186 28.19 24.50 -0.85
CA TYR A 186 28.29 25.73 -1.62
C TYR A 186 29.74 26.25 -1.63
N LEU A 187 30.45 26.11 -0.51
CA LEU A 187 31.86 26.47 -0.38
C LEU A 187 32.79 25.56 -1.19
N GLU A 188 32.53 24.25 -1.26
CA GLU A 188 33.29 23.32 -2.11
C GLU A 188 33.13 23.59 -3.62
N LYS A 189 32.04 24.26 -4.01
CA LYS A 189 31.69 24.49 -5.42
C LYS A 189 32.25 25.80 -6.00
N GLU A 190 32.76 26.68 -5.14
CA GLU A 190 33.40 27.96 -5.49
C GLU A 190 34.94 27.91 -5.43
N SER A 191 35.55 26.77 -5.06
CA SER A 191 36.98 26.49 -5.26
C SER A 191 37.25 25.80 -6.58
#